data_AF-A4BYB5-F1
#
_entry.id   AF-A4BYB5-F1
#
_cell.length_a   1.000
_cell.length_b   1.000
_cell.length_c   1.000
_cell.angle_alpha   90.00
_cell.angle_beta   90.00
_cell.angle_gamma   90.00
#
_symmetry.space_group_name_H-M   'P 1'
#
loop_
_entity.id
_entity.type
_entity.pdbx_description
1 polymer ?
#
loop_
_entity_poly.entity_id
_entity_poly.type
_entity_poly.pdbx_seq_one_letter_code
_entity_poly.pdbx_strand_id
1 'polypeptide(L)'
;MQDFVSKSNKLSEKLSALVKLKINHKIKKMRKLVFIFSVFLMGFSTQGQKVERKKNAKIAFEVDGICGMCKKRIETAALKTKGIKFAIWDVKTHQLNVILNEQKTSLTTLKTNIAAAGHDIKNFKATEEAYASVHPCCMYRDSKIVIDHEGELKKQNN
;
A
#
# COMPACT_ATOMS: atom_id res chain seq x y z
N MET A 1 -20.16 18.47 82.29
CA MET A 1 -20.68 19.05 81.02
C MET A 1 -19.71 18.86 79.85
N GLN A 2 -18.40 19.05 80.05
CA GLN A 2 -17.37 18.91 78.99
C GLN A 2 -17.26 17.49 78.39
N ASP A 3 -17.41 16.43 79.20
CA ASP A 3 -17.30 15.04 78.73
C ASP A 3 -18.39 14.61 77.75
N PHE A 4 -19.60 15.13 77.90
CA PHE A 4 -20.73 14.83 77.02
C PHE A 4 -20.55 15.49 75.64
N VAL A 5 -20.09 16.75 75.63
CA VAL A 5 -19.75 17.48 74.41
C VAL A 5 -18.62 16.76 73.65
N SER A 6 -17.56 16.34 74.36
CA SER A 6 -16.46 15.56 73.79
C SER A 6 -16.93 14.24 73.15
N LYS A 7 -17.81 13.49 73.83
CA LYS A 7 -18.37 12.22 73.32
C LYS A 7 -19.26 12.42 72.09
N SER A 8 -20.07 13.48 72.07
CA SER A 8 -20.92 13.84 70.94
C SER A 8 -20.12 14.27 69.70
N ASN A 9 -19.06 15.08 69.88
CA ASN A 9 -18.15 15.47 68.82
C ASN A 9 -17.42 14.25 68.24
N LYS A 10 -16.90 13.37 69.11
CA LYS A 10 -16.24 12.11 68.69
C LYS A 10 -17.18 11.17 67.93
N LEU A 11 -18.48 11.15 68.25
CA LEU A 11 -19.48 10.39 67.51
C LEU A 11 -19.77 11.03 66.15
N SER A 12 -19.87 12.36 66.09
CA SER A 12 -20.08 13.11 64.83
C SER A 12 -18.89 12.95 63.87
N GLU A 13 -17.65 12.97 64.38
CA GLU A 13 -16.44 12.74 63.60
C GLU A 13 -16.41 11.31 63.03
N LYS A 14 -16.72 10.31 63.86
CA LYS A 14 -16.85 8.90 63.43
C LYS A 14 -17.92 8.72 62.36
N LEU A 15 -19.08 9.36 62.53
CA LEU A 15 -20.17 9.30 61.55
C LEU A 15 -19.74 9.94 60.22
N SER A 16 -19.09 11.11 60.27
CA SER A 16 -18.55 11.79 59.09
C SER A 16 -17.49 10.94 58.35
N ALA A 17 -16.62 10.24 59.10
CA ALA A 17 -15.61 9.35 58.53
C ALA A 17 -16.23 8.12 57.87
N LEU A 18 -17.26 7.52 58.47
CA LEU A 18 -17.99 6.38 57.88
C LEU A 18 -18.73 6.77 56.60
N VAL A 19 -19.32 7.97 56.55
CA VAL A 19 -19.95 8.50 55.33
C VAL A 19 -18.92 8.72 54.23
N LYS A 20 -17.77 9.36 54.53
CA LYS A 20 -16.66 9.53 53.58
C LYS A 20 -16.11 8.20 53.06
N LEU A 21 -15.97 7.20 53.93
CA LEU A 21 -15.50 5.86 53.56
C LEU A 21 -16.45 5.17 52.57
N LYS A 22 -17.77 5.22 52.82
CA LYS A 22 -18.79 4.64 51.92
C LYS A 22 -18.82 5.36 50.57
N ILE A 23 -18.70 6.68 50.56
CA ILE A 23 -18.63 7.48 49.32
C ILE A 23 -17.38 7.12 48.51
N ASN A 24 -16.19 7.08 49.13
CA ASN A 24 -14.94 6.70 48.45
C ASN A 24 -14.99 5.26 47.93
N HIS A 25 -15.62 4.34 48.67
CA HIS A 25 -15.83 2.97 48.20
C HIS A 25 -16.74 2.94 46.96
N LYS A 26 -17.83 3.70 46.95
CA LYS A 26 -18.75 3.82 45.81
C LYS A 26 -18.07 4.47 44.59
N ILE A 27 -17.30 5.53 44.79
CA ILE A 27 -16.50 6.21 43.75
C ILE A 27 -15.45 5.24 43.17
N LYS A 28 -14.71 4.50 44.02
CA LYS A 28 -13.71 3.52 43.56
C LYS A 28 -14.34 2.41 42.73
N LYS A 29 -15.54 1.94 43.12
CA LYS A 29 -16.32 0.96 42.37
C LYS A 29 -16.79 1.49 41.01
N MET A 30 -17.37 2.70 40.98
CA MET A 30 -17.81 3.33 39.72
C MET A 30 -16.64 3.63 38.79
N ARG A 31 -15.50 4.12 39.31
CA ARG A 31 -14.28 4.35 38.53
C ARG A 31 -13.78 3.06 37.88
N LYS A 32 -13.77 1.94 38.62
CA LYS A 32 -13.38 0.63 38.07
C LYS A 32 -14.32 0.19 36.94
N LEU A 33 -15.63 0.42 37.07
CA LEU A 33 -16.61 0.11 36.03
C LEU A 33 -16.44 1.00 34.79
N VAL A 34 -16.19 2.30 34.97
CA VAL A 34 -15.92 3.23 33.86
C VAL A 34 -14.65 2.83 33.09
N PHE A 35 -13.58 2.44 33.80
CA PHE A 35 -12.36 1.93 33.18
C PHE A 35 -12.57 0.63 32.39
N ILE A 36 -13.36 -0.31 32.90
CA ILE A 36 -13.68 -1.55 32.19
C ILE A 36 -14.51 -1.27 30.93
N PHE A 37 -15.49 -0.38 31.04
CA PHE A 37 -16.34 0.03 29.92
C PHE A 37 -15.56 0.78 28.83
N SER A 38 -14.62 1.66 29.20
CA SER A 38 -13.79 2.38 28.23
C SER A 38 -12.86 1.46 27.43
N VAL A 39 -12.34 0.40 28.06
CA VAL A 39 -11.50 -0.61 27.37
C VAL A 39 -12.35 -1.47 26.41
N PHE A 40 -13.59 -1.78 26.77
CA PHE A 40 -14.51 -2.52 25.90
C PHE A 40 -14.86 -1.75 24.61
N LEU A 41 -15.01 -0.42 24.69
CA LEU A 41 -15.31 0.42 23.53
C LEU A 41 -14.16 0.54 22.51
N MET A 42 -12.91 0.29 22.91
CA MET A 42 -11.76 0.31 21.99
C MET A 42 -11.68 -0.92 21.06
N GLY A 43 -12.45 -1.98 21.33
CA GLY A 43 -12.40 -3.24 20.57
C GLY A 43 -13.08 -3.24 19.20
N PHE A 44 -13.80 -2.18 18.81
CA PHE A 44 -14.69 -2.20 17.62
C PHE A 44 -14.14 -1.53 16.35
N SER A 45 -12.90 -1.01 16.34
CA SER A 45 -12.43 -0.13 15.26
C SER A 45 -11.65 -0.79 14.11
N THR A 46 -11.63 -2.12 13.97
CA THR A 46 -10.79 -2.77 12.93
C THR A 46 -11.50 -3.10 11.61
N GLN A 47 -12.76 -2.69 11.40
CA GLN A 47 -13.50 -2.98 10.16
C GLN A 47 -13.82 -1.70 9.37
N GLY A 48 -12.79 -1.02 8.86
CA GLY A 48 -12.96 0.25 8.12
C GLY A 48 -12.24 0.39 6.78
N GLN A 49 -11.16 -0.36 6.53
CA GLN A 49 -10.38 -0.21 5.30
C GLN A 49 -10.74 -1.28 4.26
N LYS A 50 -11.96 -1.22 3.68
CA LYS A 50 -12.23 -1.92 2.43
C LYS A 50 -11.57 -1.14 1.29
N VAL A 51 -10.33 -1.50 0.95
CA VAL A 51 -9.69 -1.02 -0.29
C VAL A 51 -10.50 -1.57 -1.46
N GLU A 52 -11.24 -0.71 -2.16
CA GLU A 52 -11.99 -1.10 -3.35
C GLU A 52 -11.01 -1.49 -4.46
N ARG A 53 -10.94 -2.79 -4.77
CA ARG A 53 -10.06 -3.35 -5.80
C ARG A 53 -10.83 -3.53 -7.10
N LYS A 54 -10.43 -2.83 -8.15
CA LYS A 54 -11.06 -2.87 -9.47
C LYS A 54 -10.68 -4.13 -10.22
N LYS A 55 -11.67 -4.78 -10.84
CA LYS A 55 -11.44 -5.96 -11.70
C LYS A 55 -10.91 -5.63 -13.10
N ASN A 56 -10.97 -4.35 -13.49
CA ASN A 56 -10.56 -3.83 -14.81
C ASN A 56 -9.89 -2.45 -14.65
N ALA A 57 -8.88 -2.33 -13.79
CA ALA A 57 -8.12 -1.09 -13.69
C ALA A 57 -7.33 -0.86 -14.98
N LYS A 58 -7.49 0.32 -15.58
CA LYS A 58 -6.70 0.77 -16.73
C LYS A 58 -5.51 1.56 -16.20
N ILE A 59 -4.29 1.14 -16.53
CA ILE A 59 -3.06 1.82 -16.13
C ILE A 59 -2.20 2.03 -17.37
N ALA A 60 -1.58 3.20 -17.45
CA ALA A 60 -0.52 3.50 -18.41
C ALA A 60 0.74 3.91 -17.64
N PHE A 61 1.89 3.39 -18.06
CA PHE A 61 3.19 3.83 -17.55
C PHE A 61 4.29 3.57 -18.57
N GLU A 62 5.37 4.33 -18.43
CA GLU A 62 6.54 4.27 -19.31
C GLU A 62 7.41 3.05 -19.02
N VAL A 63 7.86 2.40 -20.09
CA VAL A 63 8.78 1.25 -20.07
C VAL A 63 9.82 1.46 -21.17
N ASP A 64 11.09 1.36 -20.82
CA ASP A 64 12.19 1.60 -21.75
C ASP A 64 12.33 0.45 -22.75
N GLY A 65 12.41 0.81 -24.03
CA GLY A 65 12.56 -0.08 -25.17
C GLY A 65 12.70 0.74 -26.44
N ILE A 66 13.17 0.11 -27.52
CA ILE A 66 13.57 0.86 -28.73
C ILE A 66 13.03 0.29 -30.03
N CYS A 67 12.59 -0.97 -30.05
CA CYS A 67 12.22 -1.65 -31.29
C CYS A 67 11.01 -2.59 -31.14
N GLY A 68 10.55 -3.16 -32.26
CA GLY A 68 9.43 -4.11 -32.28
C GLY A 68 9.69 -5.40 -31.48
N MET A 69 10.96 -5.78 -31.28
CA MET A 69 11.30 -6.91 -30.42
C MET A 69 11.11 -6.57 -28.93
N CYS A 70 11.45 -5.34 -28.52
CA CYS A 70 11.15 -4.84 -27.18
C CYS A 70 9.64 -4.88 -26.94
N LYS A 71 8.84 -4.39 -27.90
CA LYS A 71 7.37 -4.43 -27.83
C LYS A 71 6.87 -5.83 -27.50
N LYS A 72 7.25 -6.82 -28.32
CA LYS A 72 6.81 -8.20 -28.13
C LYS A 72 7.23 -8.76 -26.77
N ARG A 73 8.47 -8.46 -26.31
CA ARG A 73 8.97 -8.93 -25.02
C ARG A 73 8.21 -8.31 -23.85
N ILE A 74 8.03 -6.99 -23.84
CA ILE A 74 7.31 -6.24 -22.80
C ILE A 74 5.86 -6.70 -22.70
N GLU A 75 5.15 -6.77 -23.84
CA GLU A 75 3.75 -7.22 -23.88
C GLU A 75 3.61 -8.67 -23.40
N THR A 76 4.54 -9.56 -23.80
CA THR A 76 4.54 -10.95 -23.35
C THR A 76 4.78 -11.05 -21.84
N ALA A 77 5.73 -10.30 -21.28
CA ALA A 77 6.01 -10.30 -19.85
C ALA A 77 4.79 -9.79 -19.04
N ALA A 78 4.12 -8.76 -19.54
CA ALA A 78 2.89 -8.25 -18.95
C ALA A 78 1.77 -9.30 -19.00
N LEU A 79 1.48 -9.88 -20.17
CA LEU A 79 0.40 -10.85 -20.35
C LEU A 79 0.62 -12.18 -19.60
N LYS A 80 1.88 -12.59 -19.38
CA LYS A 80 2.20 -13.74 -18.52
C LYS A 80 1.93 -13.49 -17.04
N THR A 81 1.80 -12.24 -16.62
CA THR A 81 1.45 -11.90 -15.23
C THR A 81 -0.02 -12.24 -14.97
N LYS A 82 -0.27 -13.18 -14.06
CA LYS A 82 -1.64 -13.60 -13.69
C LYS A 82 -2.48 -12.38 -13.31
N GLY A 83 -3.66 -12.25 -13.90
CA GLY A 83 -4.59 -11.14 -13.60
C GLY A 83 -4.47 -9.94 -14.53
N ILE A 84 -3.52 -9.92 -15.46
CA ILE A 84 -3.52 -9.04 -16.62
C ILE A 84 -4.49 -9.58 -17.67
N LYS A 85 -5.31 -8.70 -18.24
CA LYS A 85 -6.30 -9.03 -19.28
C LYS A 85 -5.89 -8.51 -20.65
N PHE A 86 -5.09 -7.45 -20.66
CA PHE A 86 -4.68 -6.75 -21.86
C PHE A 86 -3.38 -5.99 -21.57
N ALA A 87 -2.48 -5.97 -22.53
CA ALA A 87 -1.26 -5.17 -22.50
C ALA A 87 -0.86 -4.80 -23.93
N ILE A 88 -0.65 -3.51 -24.19
CA ILE A 88 -0.07 -3.00 -25.44
C ILE A 88 1.01 -1.99 -25.11
N TRP A 89 2.19 -2.18 -25.69
CA TRP A 89 3.28 -1.22 -25.62
C TRP A 89 3.46 -0.49 -26.95
N ASP A 90 3.64 0.82 -26.88
CA ASP A 90 3.88 1.66 -28.06
C ASP A 90 5.37 1.99 -28.19
N VAL A 91 5.93 1.70 -29.37
CA VAL A 91 7.36 1.89 -29.66
C VAL A 91 7.75 3.37 -29.72
N LYS A 92 6.81 4.26 -30.07
CA LYS A 92 7.10 5.69 -30.21
C LYS A 92 6.94 6.43 -28.90
N THR A 93 5.90 6.10 -28.14
CA THR A 93 5.60 6.83 -26.90
C THR A 93 6.19 6.15 -25.66
N HIS A 94 6.76 4.95 -25.83
CA HIS A 94 7.27 4.08 -24.75
C HIS A 94 6.24 3.76 -23.67
N GLN A 95 4.95 3.90 -23.97
CA GLN A 95 3.86 3.69 -23.00
C GLN A 95 3.36 2.27 -23.06
N LEU A 96 3.33 1.61 -21.91
CA LEU A 96 2.63 0.35 -21.71
C LEU A 96 1.22 0.62 -21.17
N ASN A 97 0.19 0.32 -21.96
CA ASN A 97 -1.21 0.40 -21.59
C ASN A 97 -1.72 -0.97 -21.16
N VAL A 98 -2.26 -1.08 -19.95
CA VAL A 98 -2.62 -2.36 -19.33
C VAL A 98 -4.02 -2.31 -18.73
N ILE A 99 -4.76 -3.41 -18.87
CA ILE A 99 -5.97 -3.67 -18.09
C ILE A 99 -5.69 -4.80 -17.11
N LEU A 100 -5.69 -4.51 -15.81
CA LEU A 100 -5.46 -5.51 -14.76
C LEU A 100 -6.66 -5.69 -13.83
N ASN A 101 -6.69 -6.87 -13.21
CA ASN A 101 -7.55 -7.17 -12.07
C ASN A 101 -6.75 -7.00 -10.77
N GLU A 102 -7.02 -5.93 -10.03
CA GLU A 102 -6.33 -5.58 -8.78
C GLU A 102 -6.62 -6.55 -7.62
N GLN A 103 -7.55 -7.49 -7.80
CA GLN A 103 -7.82 -8.60 -6.88
C GLN A 103 -6.90 -9.80 -7.12
N LYS A 104 -6.22 -9.85 -8.28
CA LYS A 104 -5.36 -10.96 -8.69
C LYS A 104 -3.88 -10.59 -8.77
N THR A 105 -3.57 -9.32 -9.00
CA THR A 105 -2.21 -8.81 -9.11
C THR A 105 -2.12 -7.35 -8.69
N SER A 106 -0.89 -6.84 -8.59
CA SER A 106 -0.58 -5.45 -8.25
C SER A 106 0.27 -4.80 -9.34
N LEU A 107 0.29 -3.47 -9.37
CA LEU A 107 1.19 -2.73 -10.26
C LEU A 107 2.66 -3.08 -9.97
N THR A 108 3.02 -3.27 -8.70
CA THR A 108 4.39 -3.67 -8.31
C THR A 108 4.76 -5.02 -8.91
N THR A 109 3.90 -6.04 -8.80
CA THR A 109 4.13 -7.37 -9.37
C THR A 109 4.33 -7.30 -10.89
N LEU A 110 3.51 -6.50 -11.58
CA LEU A 110 3.65 -6.28 -13.01
C LEU A 110 5.00 -5.63 -13.36
N LYS A 111 5.38 -4.56 -12.64
CA LYS A 111 6.67 -3.88 -12.83
C LYS A 111 7.85 -4.81 -12.60
N THR A 112 7.80 -5.63 -11.56
CA THR A 112 8.82 -6.66 -11.28
C THR A 112 8.98 -7.63 -12.44
N ASN A 113 7.88 -8.12 -13.02
CA ASN A 113 7.95 -9.07 -14.13
C ASN A 113 8.48 -8.44 -15.43
N ILE A 114 8.17 -7.17 -15.69
CA ILE A 114 8.70 -6.43 -16.84
C ILE A 114 10.21 -6.19 -16.67
N ALA A 115 10.65 -5.78 -15.47
CA ALA A 115 12.07 -5.60 -15.17
C ALA A 115 12.85 -6.91 -15.22
N ALA A 116 12.24 -8.02 -14.77
CA ALA A 116 12.83 -9.35 -14.91
C ALA A 116 12.98 -9.79 -16.39
N ALA A 117 12.19 -9.20 -17.30
CA ALA A 117 12.37 -9.37 -18.75
C ALA A 117 13.41 -8.41 -19.35
N GLY A 118 14.14 -7.65 -18.52
CA GLY A 118 15.26 -6.79 -18.93
C GLY A 118 14.87 -5.35 -19.28
N HIS A 119 13.65 -4.91 -18.96
CA HIS A 119 13.15 -3.59 -19.32
C HIS A 119 12.97 -2.65 -18.11
N ASP A 120 13.60 -1.49 -18.19
CA ASP A 120 13.52 -0.45 -17.17
C ASP A 120 12.15 0.22 -17.17
N ILE A 121 11.75 0.66 -15.99
CA ILE A 121 10.55 1.43 -15.74
C ILE A 121 10.97 2.65 -14.92
N LYS A 122 10.26 3.76 -15.06
CA LYS A 122 10.50 4.96 -14.25
C LYS A 122 10.54 4.61 -12.75
N ASN A 123 11.69 4.87 -12.13
CA ASN A 123 12.02 4.57 -10.72
C ASN A 123 12.01 3.06 -10.35
N PHE A 124 12.11 2.15 -11.33
CA PHE A 124 12.18 0.71 -11.10
C PHE A 124 13.01 0.05 -12.22
N LYS A 125 14.30 -0.15 -11.96
CA LYS A 125 15.24 -0.67 -12.97
C LYS A 125 15.31 -2.19 -12.98
N ALA A 126 15.52 -2.76 -14.16
CA ALA A 126 15.96 -4.13 -14.35
C ALA A 126 17.37 -4.32 -13.78
N THR A 127 17.65 -5.53 -13.29
CA THR A 127 19.01 -5.89 -12.87
C THR A 127 19.92 -5.93 -14.09
N GLU A 128 21.23 -5.81 -13.86
CA GLU A 128 22.21 -5.86 -14.95
C GLU A 128 22.17 -7.22 -15.67
N GLU A 129 21.90 -8.31 -14.95
CA GLU A 129 21.77 -9.65 -15.52
C GLU A 129 20.52 -9.76 -16.42
N ALA A 130 19.39 -9.23 -15.96
CA ALA A 130 18.16 -9.23 -16.74
C ALA A 130 18.30 -8.35 -17.99
N TYR A 131 18.92 -7.17 -17.85
CA TYR A 131 19.23 -6.30 -18.96
C TYR A 131 20.19 -6.97 -19.95
N ALA A 132 21.28 -7.60 -19.49
CA ALA A 132 22.24 -8.29 -20.35
C ALA A 132 21.63 -9.49 -21.11
N SER A 133 20.53 -10.05 -20.62
CA SER A 133 19.83 -11.16 -21.28
C SER A 133 18.97 -10.73 -22.49
N VAL A 134 18.75 -9.42 -22.68
CA VAL A 134 18.00 -8.94 -23.84
C VAL A 134 18.82 -9.15 -25.12
N HIS A 135 18.12 -9.24 -26.24
CA HIS A 135 18.78 -9.30 -27.55
C HIS A 135 19.66 -8.04 -27.78
N PRO A 136 20.80 -8.12 -28.48
CA PRO A 136 21.68 -6.95 -28.69
C PRO A 136 20.99 -5.70 -29.24
N CYS A 137 20.01 -5.87 -30.15
CA CYS A 137 19.20 -4.75 -30.66
C CYS A 137 18.23 -4.13 -29.64
N CYS A 138 18.07 -4.72 -28.46
CA CYS A 138 17.20 -4.25 -27.39
C CYS A 138 17.97 -3.51 -26.29
N MET A 139 19.27 -3.26 -26.47
CA MET A 139 20.14 -2.60 -25.50
C MET A 139 19.86 -1.09 -25.44
N TYR A 140 18.67 -0.71 -24.96
CA TYR A 140 18.16 0.67 -24.94
C TYR A 140 18.94 1.63 -24.04
N ARG A 141 19.82 1.13 -23.16
CA ARG A 141 20.73 1.98 -22.37
C ARG A 141 22.00 2.35 -23.14
N ASP A 142 22.29 1.66 -24.26
CA ASP A 142 23.46 1.95 -25.10
C ASP A 142 23.13 3.02 -26.15
N SER A 143 23.76 4.18 -26.02
CA SER A 143 23.62 5.31 -26.94
C SER A 143 23.86 4.95 -28.42
N LYS A 144 24.79 4.04 -28.74
CA LYS A 144 25.07 3.65 -30.12
C LYS A 144 23.88 2.89 -30.71
N ILE A 145 23.36 1.94 -29.94
CA ILE A 145 22.20 1.15 -30.33
C ILE A 145 20.97 2.05 -30.46
N VAL A 146 20.80 3.04 -29.58
CA VAL A 146 19.68 4.01 -29.69
C VAL A 146 19.77 4.80 -30.99
N ILE A 147 20.95 5.33 -31.34
CA ILE A 147 21.17 6.10 -32.58
C ILE A 147 20.85 5.23 -33.82
N ASP A 148 21.28 3.97 -33.83
CA ASP A 148 21.01 3.05 -34.94
C ASP A 148 19.50 2.81 -35.17
N HIS A 149 18.66 3.01 -34.14
CA HIS A 149 17.21 2.83 -34.21
C HIS A 149 16.43 4.14 -34.47
N GLU A 150 17.07 5.31 -34.54
CA GLU A 150 16.40 6.58 -34.83
C GLU A 150 15.70 6.60 -36.19
N GLY A 151 16.18 5.81 -37.16
CA GLY A 151 15.58 5.66 -38.49
C GLY A 151 14.30 4.83 -38.51
N GLU A 152 14.17 3.85 -37.61
CA GLU A 152 13.01 2.94 -37.57
C GLU A 152 11.76 3.60 -36.98
N LEU A 153 11.95 4.51 -36.01
CA LEU A 153 10.87 5.28 -35.40
C LEU A 153 10.16 6.22 -36.39
N LYS A 154 10.88 6.70 -37.41
CA LYS A 154 10.35 7.62 -38.43
C LYS A 154 9.42 6.93 -39.44
N LYS A 155 9.62 5.64 -39.75
CA LYS A 155 8.81 4.90 -40.75
C LYS A 155 7.36 4.65 -40.33
N GLN A 156 7.06 4.67 -39.04
CA GLN A 156 5.69 4.47 -38.56
C GLN A 156 4.86 5.77 -38.53
N ASN A 157 5.44 6.93 -38.88
CA ASN A 157 4.76 8.23 -38.89
C ASN A 157 4.20 8.63 -40.27
N ASN A 158 4.23 7.74 -41.25
CA ASN A 158 3.76 7.99 -42.62
C ASN A 158 2.74 6.94 -43.04
#